data_AF-A0A067G936-F1
#
_entry.id   AF-A0A067G936-F1
#
_cell.length_a   1.000
_cell.length_b   1.000
_cell.length_c   1.000
_cell.angle_alpha   90.00
_cell.angle_beta   90.00
_cell.angle_gamma   90.00
#
_symmetry.space_group_name_H-M   'P 1'
#
loop_
_entity.id
_entity.type
_entity.pdbx_description
1 polymer ?
#
loop_
_entity_poly.entity_id
_entity_poly.type
_entity_poly.pdbx_seq_one_letter_code
_entity_poly.pdbx_strand_id
1 'polypeptide(L)'
;ILRWHFKNVSNDVKDSLSVELMKWLESRKPWVKNSGKDHVFVLGKISWDFRRANGSWGTRLLDFEQMQNPIKLLIERQPWHLNDIGIPHPTYFHPRSDDDLLNWQLKMIRSRRKSLVSFAGAARPDQPENIRSILINRCSSHSDSGTCTFQNCSSGGCDHPKSVIDLFSESEFCLQPPGDSPTRKSVFDSLVSGCIPVLFDPFTAYYQYPWHLPEDHTKFSVFIDQDEVRQMKVNVIEKLMNISRKERENTRRYIVYELLPELVFADPNSQLDKFRDAFSVTINNLFERVSKLD
;
A
#
# COMPACT_ATOMS: atom_id res chain seq x y z
N ILE A 1 16.29 -2.60 13.02
CA ILE A 1 16.80 -3.34 14.20
C ILE A 1 16.15 -4.72 14.32
N LEU A 2 14.83 -4.88 14.11
CA LEU A 2 14.18 -6.21 14.08
C LEU A 2 14.15 -6.90 12.69
N ARG A 3 15.09 -6.57 11.81
CA ARG A 3 15.09 -7.04 10.40
C ARG A 3 15.55 -8.50 10.26
N TRP A 4 15.79 -9.19 11.37
CA TRP A 4 16.22 -10.58 11.44
C TRP A 4 15.01 -11.52 11.30
N HIS A 5 14.33 -11.45 10.16
CA HIS A 5 13.35 -12.47 9.74
C HIS A 5 14.12 -13.69 9.22
N PHE A 6 14.71 -14.44 10.14
CA PHE A 6 15.45 -15.64 9.80
C PHE A 6 14.50 -16.67 9.18
N LYS A 7 14.75 -17.07 7.93
CA LYS A 7 14.08 -18.26 7.36
C LYS A 7 14.60 -19.57 7.98
N ASN A 8 15.83 -19.56 8.49
CA ASN A 8 16.59 -20.79 8.79
C ASN A 8 17.11 -20.89 10.24
N VAL A 9 16.40 -20.35 11.22
CA VAL A 9 16.71 -20.54 12.65
C VAL A 9 15.45 -20.94 13.43
N SER A 10 15.61 -21.36 14.68
CA SER A 10 14.49 -21.71 15.56
C SER A 10 13.59 -20.50 15.84
N ASN A 11 12.34 -20.76 16.22
CA ASN A 11 11.41 -19.68 16.56
C ASN A 11 11.87 -18.87 17.79
N ASP A 12 12.56 -19.50 18.75
CA ASP A 12 13.12 -18.81 19.92
C ASP A 12 14.16 -17.77 19.53
N VAL A 13 15.02 -18.08 18.55
CA VAL A 13 16.03 -17.15 18.03
C VAL A 13 15.38 -16.00 17.24
N LYS A 14 14.25 -16.21 16.58
CA LYS A 14 13.49 -15.14 15.90
C LYS A 14 12.85 -14.18 16.89
N ASP A 15 12.39 -14.71 18.02
CA ASP A 15 11.65 -13.93 19.01
C ASP A 15 12.57 -13.26 20.05
N SER A 16 13.85 -13.65 20.14
CA SER A 16 14.80 -13.16 21.16
C SER A 16 14.86 -11.63 21.26
N LEU A 17 15.00 -10.93 20.13
CA LEU A 17 15.03 -9.46 20.11
C LEU A 17 13.69 -8.84 20.51
N SER A 18 12.58 -9.52 20.22
CA SER A 18 11.26 -9.05 20.63
C SER A 18 11.10 -9.19 22.15
N VAL A 19 11.58 -10.29 22.73
CA VAL A 19 11.61 -10.51 24.19
C VAL A 19 12.54 -9.52 24.89
N GLU A 20 13.74 -9.28 24.36
CA GLU A 20 14.68 -8.31 24.91
C GLU A 20 14.14 -6.89 24.88
N LEU A 21 13.50 -6.50 23.76
CA LEU A 21 12.81 -5.22 23.66
C LEU A 21 11.73 -5.08 24.73
N MET A 22 10.91 -6.12 24.94
CA MET A 22 9.86 -6.04 25.97
C MET A 22 10.43 -5.91 27.38
N LYS A 23 11.43 -6.72 27.75
CA LYS A 23 12.11 -6.60 29.04
C LYS A 23 12.73 -5.22 29.23
N TRP A 24 13.33 -4.67 28.17
CA TRP A 24 13.91 -3.33 28.20
C TRP A 24 12.83 -2.28 28.41
N LEU A 25 11.71 -2.33 27.68
CA LEU A 25 10.59 -1.39 27.82
C LEU A 25 9.99 -1.44 29.22
N GLU A 26 9.72 -2.64 29.75
CA GLU A 26 9.16 -2.83 31.09
C GLU A 26 10.08 -2.31 32.21
N SER A 27 11.38 -2.15 31.95
CA SER A 27 12.32 -1.51 32.88
C SER A 27 12.29 0.03 32.84
N ARG A 28 11.61 0.65 31.86
CA ARG A 28 11.58 2.10 31.69
C ARG A 28 10.42 2.73 32.44
N LYS A 29 10.71 3.74 33.28
CA LYS A 29 9.70 4.52 34.01
C LYS A 29 8.57 5.05 33.11
N PRO A 30 8.84 5.64 31.92
CA PRO A 30 7.76 6.09 31.03
C PRO A 30 6.80 4.98 30.60
N TRP A 31 7.34 3.80 30.27
CA TRP A 31 6.52 2.65 29.87
C TRP A 31 5.63 2.17 31.01
N VAL A 32 6.21 1.96 32.20
CA VAL A 32 5.48 1.46 33.37
C VAL A 32 4.37 2.43 33.78
N LYS A 33 4.62 3.74 33.68
CA LYS A 33 3.67 4.79 34.08
C LYS A 33 2.32 4.66 33.38
N ASN A 34 2.32 4.38 32.07
CA ASN A 34 1.12 4.38 31.23
C ASN A 34 0.87 3.04 30.52
N SER A 35 1.57 1.99 30.92
CA SER A 35 1.51 0.64 30.32
C SER A 35 1.64 0.67 28.79
N GLY A 36 2.48 1.57 28.26
CA GLY A 36 2.74 1.74 26.83
C GLY A 36 1.66 2.50 26.04
N LYS A 37 0.55 2.95 26.64
CA LYS A 37 -0.54 3.64 25.91
C LYS A 37 -0.14 4.95 25.24
N ASP A 38 0.87 5.61 25.77
CA ASP A 38 1.48 6.85 25.28
C ASP A 38 2.70 6.62 24.38
N HIS A 39 2.96 5.37 23.98
CA HIS A 39 4.07 5.01 23.10
C HIS A 39 3.59 4.77 21.67
N VAL A 40 4.41 5.20 20.72
CA VAL A 40 4.21 4.98 19.28
C VAL A 40 5.38 4.19 18.71
N PHE A 41 5.08 3.14 17.96
CA PHE A 41 6.06 2.33 17.23
C PHE A 41 5.90 2.54 15.74
N VAL A 42 7.00 2.82 15.05
CA VAL A 42 7.03 2.82 13.58
C VAL A 42 7.63 1.51 13.10
N LEU A 43 6.79 0.66 12.51
CA LEU A 43 7.18 -0.63 11.99
C LEU A 43 7.15 -0.55 10.47
N GLY A 44 8.32 -0.44 9.85
CA GLY A 44 8.47 -0.34 8.39
C GLY A 44 8.18 -1.65 7.63
N LYS A 45 7.27 -2.46 8.14
CA LYS A 45 6.90 -3.80 7.67
C LYS A 45 5.40 -4.02 7.88
N ILE A 46 4.88 -5.06 7.24
CA ILE A 46 3.47 -5.46 7.30
C ILE A 46 3.17 -6.11 8.66
N SER A 47 1.95 -5.98 9.16
CA SER A 47 1.55 -6.55 10.47
C SER A 47 1.86 -8.05 10.58
N TRP A 48 1.76 -8.78 9.48
CA TRP A 48 1.97 -10.23 9.41
C TRP A 48 3.41 -10.65 9.71
N ASP A 49 4.39 -9.78 9.48
CA ASP A 49 5.81 -10.03 9.79
C ASP A 49 6.06 -10.12 11.31
N PHE A 50 5.10 -9.67 12.13
CA PHE A 50 5.21 -9.59 13.60
C PHE A 50 4.10 -10.34 14.35
N ARG A 51 3.23 -11.06 13.62
CA ARG A 51 2.11 -11.85 14.14
C ARG A 51 2.18 -13.27 13.62
N ARG A 52 3.28 -13.96 13.93
CA ARG A 52 3.52 -15.32 13.45
C ARG A 52 2.49 -16.28 14.07
N ALA A 53 1.43 -16.57 13.30
CA ALA A 53 0.40 -17.53 13.68
C ALA A 53 0.91 -18.99 13.58
N ASN A 54 1.16 -19.46 12.35
CA ASN A 54 1.68 -20.79 12.06
C ASN A 54 2.82 -20.69 11.05
N GLY A 55 3.90 -21.47 11.24
CA GLY A 55 5.01 -21.58 10.28
C GLY A 55 6.31 -20.92 10.72
N SER A 56 7.19 -20.68 9.74
CA SER A 56 8.59 -20.29 9.97
C SER A 56 8.89 -18.81 9.72
N TRP A 57 7.92 -18.01 9.26
CA TRP A 57 8.14 -16.61 8.90
C TRP A 57 7.71 -15.64 10.00
N GLY A 58 8.44 -14.52 10.16
CA GLY A 58 8.08 -13.43 11.07
C GLY A 58 8.47 -13.66 12.55
N THR A 59 8.08 -12.73 13.41
CA THR A 59 8.21 -12.78 14.88
C THR A 59 6.84 -12.79 15.57
N ARG A 60 6.80 -12.92 16.89
CA ARG A 60 5.59 -12.74 17.71
C ARG A 60 5.52 -11.39 18.43
N LEU A 61 6.28 -10.38 17.99
CA LEU A 61 6.37 -9.08 18.68
C LEU A 61 4.98 -8.50 18.98
N LEU A 62 4.11 -8.45 17.98
CA LEU A 62 2.80 -7.83 18.13
C LEU A 62 1.79 -8.72 18.84
N ASP A 63 2.12 -9.98 19.11
CA ASP A 63 1.28 -10.91 19.86
C ASP A 63 1.51 -10.81 21.37
N PHE A 64 2.57 -10.11 21.82
CA PHE A 64 2.75 -9.81 23.24
C PHE A 64 1.64 -8.90 23.77
N GLU A 65 1.16 -9.21 24.98
CA GLU A 65 0.09 -8.44 25.65
C GLU A 65 0.48 -6.97 25.78
N GLN A 66 1.75 -6.73 26.13
CA GLN A 66 2.33 -5.40 26.28
C GLN A 66 2.32 -4.58 24.98
N MET A 67 2.24 -5.23 23.80
CA MET A 67 2.18 -4.57 22.50
C MET A 67 0.74 -4.30 22.01
N GLN A 68 -0.28 -4.63 22.82
CA GLN A 68 -1.67 -4.28 22.49
C GLN A 68 -2.00 -2.81 22.76
N ASN A 69 -1.40 -2.22 23.80
CA ASN A 69 -1.64 -0.84 24.22
C ASN A 69 -1.03 0.26 23.34
N PRO A 70 0.25 0.19 22.92
CA PRO A 70 0.86 1.26 22.14
C PRO A 70 0.25 1.36 20.74
N ILE A 71 0.37 2.54 20.13
CA ILE A 71 0.05 2.75 18.72
C ILE A 71 1.18 2.22 17.84
N LYS A 72 0.83 1.53 16.75
CA LYS A 72 1.78 0.97 15.78
C LYS A 72 1.46 1.51 14.40
N LEU A 73 2.39 2.25 13.81
CA LEU A 73 2.34 2.66 12.42
C LEU A 73 2.95 1.56 11.55
N LEU A 74 2.19 1.04 10.59
CA LEU A 74 2.58 -0.09 9.74
C LEU A 74 2.27 0.23 8.28
N ILE A 75 3.07 -0.29 7.35
CA ILE A 75 2.77 -0.17 5.91
C ILE A 75 1.60 -1.07 5.47
N GLU A 76 1.18 -1.99 6.35
CA GLU A 76 -0.03 -2.80 6.23
C GLU A 76 -0.49 -3.16 7.65
N ARG A 77 -1.69 -2.74 8.04
CA ARG A 77 -2.24 -2.99 9.38
C ARG A 77 -3.03 -4.29 9.41
N GLN A 78 -3.25 -4.80 10.61
CA GLN A 78 -4.36 -5.71 10.88
C GLN A 78 -5.57 -4.86 11.31
N PRO A 79 -6.62 -4.68 10.47
CA PRO A 79 -7.69 -3.71 10.70
C PRO A 79 -8.48 -3.90 12.00
N TRP A 80 -8.50 -5.14 12.51
CA TRP A 80 -9.20 -5.50 13.75
C TRP A 80 -8.43 -5.13 15.02
N HIS A 81 -7.17 -4.69 14.91
CA HIS A 81 -6.45 -4.08 16.02
C HIS A 81 -6.55 -2.55 15.92
N LEU A 82 -7.26 -1.92 16.87
CA LEU A 82 -7.56 -0.48 16.87
C LEU A 82 -6.32 0.43 16.99
N ASN A 83 -5.23 -0.12 17.51
CA ASN A 83 -3.96 0.58 17.67
C ASN A 83 -2.96 0.28 16.54
N ASP A 84 -3.33 -0.56 15.57
CA ASP A 84 -2.56 -0.77 14.35
C ASP A 84 -3.08 0.24 13.32
N ILE A 85 -2.21 1.16 12.88
CA ILE A 85 -2.55 2.22 11.93
C ILE A 85 -1.77 2.00 10.64
N GLY A 86 -2.48 1.95 9.53
CA GLY A 86 -1.87 1.83 8.21
C GLY A 86 -1.39 3.18 7.71
N ILE A 87 -0.11 3.26 7.35
CA ILE A 87 0.51 4.39 6.67
C ILE A 87 0.87 3.99 5.23
N PRO A 88 0.91 4.93 4.27
CA PRO A 88 1.22 4.62 2.88
C PRO A 88 2.54 3.86 2.72
N HIS A 89 2.61 2.94 1.76
CA HIS A 89 3.90 2.41 1.34
C HIS A 89 4.75 3.53 0.73
N PRO A 90 6.04 3.63 1.07
CA PRO A 90 6.93 4.56 0.39
C PRO A 90 6.95 4.34 -1.13
N THR A 91 6.73 5.41 -1.88
CA THR A 91 6.71 5.44 -3.34
C THR A 91 8.11 5.72 -3.91
N TYR A 92 8.26 5.71 -5.23
CA TYR A 92 9.53 6.11 -5.86
C TYR A 92 9.73 7.62 -5.96
N PHE A 93 8.67 8.40 -5.75
CA PHE A 93 8.69 9.85 -5.80
C PHE A 93 8.69 10.42 -4.38
N HIS A 94 9.70 11.26 -4.09
CA HIS A 94 9.90 11.95 -2.83
C HIS A 94 10.18 13.44 -3.13
N PRO A 95 9.17 14.32 -3.04
CA PRO A 95 9.33 15.73 -3.40
C PRO A 95 10.26 16.45 -2.43
N ARG A 96 11.02 17.43 -2.95
CA ARG A 96 11.89 18.31 -2.14
C ARG A 96 11.29 19.68 -1.91
N SER A 97 10.24 20.02 -2.66
CA SER A 97 9.57 21.32 -2.63
C SER A 97 8.12 21.19 -3.11
N ASP A 98 7.31 22.22 -2.85
CA ASP A 98 5.96 22.31 -3.42
C ASP A 98 5.98 22.30 -4.95
N ASP A 99 7.02 22.86 -5.58
CA ASP A 99 7.16 22.89 -7.03
C ASP A 99 7.39 21.50 -7.63
N ASP A 100 8.11 20.61 -6.93
CA ASP A 100 8.24 19.21 -7.36
C ASP A 100 6.88 18.51 -7.41
N LEU A 101 6.05 18.74 -6.39
CA LEU A 101 4.68 18.21 -6.32
C LEU A 101 3.81 18.77 -7.45
N LEU A 102 3.82 20.09 -7.65
CA LEU A 102 3.06 20.73 -8.73
C LEU A 102 3.49 20.21 -10.11
N ASN A 103 4.80 20.10 -10.35
CA ASN A 103 5.33 19.57 -11.59
C ASN A 103 4.94 18.11 -11.80
N TRP A 104 4.95 17.31 -10.73
CA TRP A 104 4.51 15.92 -10.79
C TRP A 104 3.01 15.80 -11.07
N GLN A 105 2.17 16.58 -10.40
CA GLN A 105 0.73 16.65 -10.64
C GLN A 105 0.42 17.03 -12.11
N LEU A 106 1.08 18.08 -12.61
CA LEU A 106 0.95 18.52 -14.00
C LEU A 106 1.40 17.45 -14.98
N LYS A 107 2.50 16.76 -14.70
CA LYS A 107 2.98 15.63 -15.51
C LYS A 107 1.91 14.53 -15.56
N MET A 108 1.40 14.07 -14.41
CA MET A 108 0.44 12.96 -14.36
C MET A 108 -0.90 13.27 -15.03
N ILE A 109 -1.38 14.51 -14.91
CA ILE A 109 -2.61 14.95 -15.57
C ILE A 109 -2.45 15.08 -17.08
N ARG A 110 -1.26 15.51 -17.55
CA ARG A 110 -0.98 15.66 -18.99
C ARG A 110 -0.49 14.38 -19.66
N SER A 111 -0.14 13.34 -18.89
CA SER A 111 0.32 12.07 -19.44
C SER A 111 -0.71 11.46 -20.39
N ARG A 112 -0.26 11.12 -21.61
CA ARG A 112 -1.09 10.44 -22.61
C ARG A 112 -1.29 8.98 -22.18
N ARG A 113 -2.53 8.61 -21.90
CA ARG A 113 -2.91 7.23 -21.54
C ARG A 113 -3.04 6.39 -22.81
N LYS A 114 -2.00 5.60 -23.12
CA LYS A 114 -1.91 4.75 -24.31
C LYS A 114 -2.65 3.42 -24.13
N SER A 115 -2.72 2.94 -22.90
CA SER A 115 -3.33 1.65 -22.56
C SER A 115 -4.54 1.87 -21.67
N LEU A 116 -5.61 1.10 -21.91
CA LEU A 116 -6.76 1.13 -21.02
C LEU A 116 -6.40 0.49 -19.67
N VAL A 117 -5.72 -0.65 -19.72
CA VAL A 117 -5.36 -1.42 -18.53
C VAL A 117 -3.87 -1.70 -18.54
N SER A 118 -3.25 -1.71 -17.37
CA SER A 118 -1.95 -2.33 -17.20
C SER A 118 -1.90 -3.23 -15.98
N PHE A 119 -0.96 -4.16 -16.01
CA PHE A 119 -0.63 -4.97 -14.86
C PHE A 119 0.88 -5.11 -14.70
N ALA A 120 1.41 -4.64 -13.57
CA ALA A 120 2.76 -4.95 -13.12
C ALA A 120 2.72 -6.10 -12.10
N GLY A 121 3.19 -7.27 -12.52
CA GLY A 121 3.15 -8.45 -11.66
C GLY A 121 3.98 -9.62 -12.17
N ALA A 122 4.02 -10.67 -11.34
CA ALA A 122 4.55 -11.97 -11.71
C ALA A 122 3.48 -13.02 -11.42
N ALA A 123 3.42 -14.04 -12.27
CA ALA A 123 2.61 -15.22 -12.02
C ALA A 123 3.23 -16.03 -10.88
N ARG A 124 2.43 -16.92 -10.29
CA ARG A 124 2.94 -17.97 -9.40
C ARG A 124 2.88 -19.29 -10.18
N PRO A 125 4.03 -19.82 -10.66
CA PRO A 125 4.04 -21.02 -11.51
C PRO A 125 3.28 -22.20 -10.89
N ASP A 126 3.36 -22.35 -9.57
CA ASP A 126 2.72 -23.45 -8.84
C ASP A 126 1.24 -23.19 -8.46
N GLN A 127 0.67 -22.04 -8.86
CA GLN A 127 -0.70 -21.64 -8.53
C GLN A 127 -1.41 -21.00 -9.74
N PRO A 128 -1.79 -21.80 -10.76
CA PRO A 128 -2.43 -21.28 -11.98
C PRO A 128 -3.82 -20.68 -11.71
N GLU A 129 -4.55 -21.19 -10.72
CA GLU A 129 -5.86 -20.66 -10.28
C GLU A 129 -5.76 -19.36 -9.47
N ASN A 130 -4.53 -18.89 -9.20
CA ASN A 130 -4.33 -17.61 -8.54
C ASN A 130 -4.83 -16.47 -9.43
N ILE A 131 -5.55 -15.53 -8.82
CA ILE A 131 -6.07 -14.32 -9.50
C ILE A 131 -5.00 -13.60 -10.32
N ARG A 132 -3.74 -13.57 -9.86
CA ARG A 132 -2.62 -12.96 -10.60
C ARG A 132 -2.37 -13.66 -11.94
N SER A 133 -2.35 -14.99 -11.95
CA SER A 133 -2.13 -15.80 -13.16
C SER A 133 -3.28 -15.59 -14.15
N ILE A 134 -4.52 -15.57 -13.65
CA ILE A 134 -5.72 -15.28 -14.46
C ILE A 134 -5.63 -13.89 -15.10
N LEU A 135 -5.31 -12.85 -14.32
CA LEU A 135 -5.20 -11.48 -14.82
C LEU A 135 -4.04 -11.30 -15.79
N ILE A 136 -2.90 -11.97 -15.58
CA ILE A 136 -1.77 -11.97 -16.54
C ILE A 136 -2.21 -12.55 -17.86
N ASN A 137 -2.84 -13.73 -17.85
CA ASN A 137 -3.29 -14.40 -19.07
C ASN A 137 -4.30 -13.54 -19.85
N ARG A 138 -5.27 -12.94 -19.13
CA ARG A 138 -6.28 -12.04 -19.73
C ARG A 138 -5.67 -10.74 -20.27
N CYS A 139 -4.68 -10.17 -19.59
CA CYS A 139 -4.00 -8.97 -20.07
C CYS A 139 -3.16 -9.28 -21.31
N SER A 140 -2.37 -10.36 -21.26
CA SER A 140 -1.51 -10.78 -22.36
C SER A 140 -2.28 -11.08 -23.65
N SER A 141 -3.50 -11.63 -23.54
CA SER A 141 -4.35 -11.88 -24.72
C SER A 141 -4.86 -10.59 -25.40
N HIS A 142 -4.72 -9.43 -24.74
CA HIS A 142 -5.13 -8.12 -25.25
C HIS A 142 -3.95 -7.19 -25.56
N SER A 143 -2.70 -7.67 -25.41
CA SER A 143 -1.49 -6.88 -25.66
C SER A 143 -1.39 -6.42 -27.11
N ASP A 144 -1.71 -7.27 -28.08
CA ASP A 144 -1.61 -6.95 -29.51
C ASP A 144 -2.56 -5.81 -29.93
N SER A 145 -3.71 -5.72 -29.25
CA SER A 145 -4.67 -4.62 -29.46
C SER A 145 -4.27 -3.31 -28.79
N GLY A 146 -3.22 -3.31 -27.96
CA GLY A 146 -2.84 -2.18 -27.10
C GLY A 146 -3.79 -1.91 -25.93
N THR A 147 -4.86 -2.71 -25.77
CA THR A 147 -5.86 -2.50 -24.70
C THR A 147 -5.27 -2.76 -23.32
N CYS A 148 -4.43 -3.79 -23.19
CA CYS A 148 -3.76 -4.12 -21.93
C CYS A 148 -2.25 -4.18 -22.09
N THR A 149 -1.50 -3.63 -21.14
CA THR A 149 -0.04 -3.72 -21.11
C THR A 149 0.44 -4.45 -19.86
N PHE A 150 1.07 -5.60 -20.06
CA PHE A 150 1.65 -6.41 -18.99
C PHE A 150 3.14 -6.11 -18.80
N GLN A 151 3.54 -5.76 -17.58
CA GLN A 151 4.92 -5.65 -17.16
C GLN A 151 5.27 -6.83 -16.24
N ASN A 152 6.14 -7.71 -16.74
CA ASN A 152 6.60 -8.85 -15.96
C ASN A 152 7.59 -8.42 -14.86
N CYS A 153 7.26 -8.73 -13.61
CA CYS A 153 8.09 -8.48 -12.44
C CYS A 153 8.88 -9.70 -11.94
N SER A 154 8.79 -10.88 -12.60
CA SER A 154 9.37 -12.13 -12.08
C SER A 154 10.90 -12.10 -11.93
N SER A 155 11.57 -11.29 -12.75
CA SER A 155 13.03 -11.21 -12.82
C SER A 155 13.53 -9.78 -12.56
N GLY A 156 12.88 -9.07 -11.64
CA GLY A 156 13.26 -7.70 -11.24
C GLY A 156 12.84 -6.59 -12.20
N GLY A 157 11.97 -6.89 -13.18
CA GLY A 157 11.47 -5.90 -14.16
C GLY A 157 10.69 -4.72 -13.54
N CYS A 158 10.36 -4.81 -12.26
CA CYS A 158 9.63 -3.80 -11.50
C CYS A 158 10.45 -3.22 -10.33
N ASP A 159 11.74 -3.56 -10.24
CA ASP A 159 12.62 -3.07 -9.17
C ASP A 159 13.09 -1.64 -9.46
N HIS A 160 13.13 -1.26 -10.75
CA HIS A 160 13.50 0.07 -11.20
C HIS A 160 12.28 0.99 -11.30
N PRO A 161 12.36 2.23 -10.78
CA PRO A 161 11.25 3.17 -10.79
C PRO A 161 10.65 3.41 -12.18
N LYS A 162 11.52 3.54 -13.20
CA LYS A 162 11.15 3.98 -14.54
C LYS A 162 10.12 3.05 -15.20
N SER A 163 10.30 1.73 -15.11
CA SER A 163 9.39 0.78 -15.76
C SER A 163 7.97 0.85 -15.19
N VAL A 164 7.86 0.97 -13.87
CA VAL A 164 6.56 1.04 -13.17
C VAL A 164 5.90 2.40 -13.38
N ILE A 165 6.66 3.50 -13.25
CA ILE A 165 6.14 4.87 -13.44
C ILE A 165 5.68 5.08 -14.88
N ASP A 166 6.48 4.67 -15.88
CA ASP A 166 6.11 4.84 -17.28
C ASP A 166 4.84 4.03 -17.59
N LEU A 167 4.79 2.76 -17.19
CA LEU A 167 3.61 1.91 -17.37
C LEU A 167 2.34 2.52 -16.77
N PHE A 168 2.39 2.93 -15.51
CA PHE A 168 1.21 3.44 -14.80
C PHE A 168 0.82 4.84 -15.28
N SER A 169 1.78 5.71 -15.57
CA SER A 169 1.48 7.05 -16.10
C SER A 169 0.89 7.01 -17.52
N GLU A 170 1.09 5.92 -18.27
CA GLU A 170 0.53 5.70 -19.59
C GLU A 170 -0.75 4.84 -19.59
N SER A 171 -1.27 4.47 -18.41
CA SER A 171 -2.46 3.62 -18.27
C SER A 171 -3.66 4.34 -17.65
N GLU A 172 -4.88 4.01 -18.10
CA GLU A 172 -6.11 4.49 -17.43
C GLU A 172 -6.33 3.77 -16.10
N PHE A 173 -6.25 2.43 -16.12
CA PHE A 173 -6.46 1.55 -14.97
C PHE A 173 -5.26 0.65 -14.70
N CYS A 174 -4.98 0.40 -13.42
CA CYS A 174 -3.86 -0.44 -12.98
C CYS A 174 -4.39 -1.57 -12.11
N LEU A 175 -4.17 -2.82 -12.53
CA LEU A 175 -4.66 -3.98 -11.80
C LEU A 175 -3.84 -4.21 -10.53
N GLN A 176 -4.50 -4.25 -9.37
CA GLN A 176 -3.87 -4.42 -8.06
C GLN A 176 -4.47 -5.64 -7.32
N PRO A 177 -4.28 -6.87 -7.82
CA PRO A 177 -4.67 -8.06 -7.08
C PRO A 177 -3.78 -8.27 -5.84
N PRO A 178 -4.32 -8.93 -4.79
CA PRO A 178 -3.55 -9.29 -3.61
C PRO A 178 -2.36 -10.21 -3.94
N GLY A 179 -1.35 -10.20 -3.06
CA GLY A 179 -0.08 -10.91 -3.23
C GLY A 179 0.15 -11.99 -2.16
N ASP A 180 1.34 -11.96 -1.55
CA ASP A 180 1.62 -12.75 -0.34
C ASP A 180 0.88 -12.16 0.87
N SER A 181 0.63 -10.85 0.83
CA SER A 181 -0.23 -10.12 1.76
C SER A 181 -1.32 -9.35 0.99
N PRO A 182 -2.37 -8.90 1.69
CA PRO A 182 -3.46 -8.09 1.15
C PRO A 182 -3.02 -6.85 0.36
N THR A 183 -2.22 -5.96 0.95
CA THR A 183 -1.79 -4.71 0.28
C THR A 183 -0.46 -4.85 -0.44
N ARG A 184 -0.17 -3.92 -1.36
CA ARG A 184 1.09 -3.86 -2.11
C ARG A 184 1.51 -2.42 -2.33
N LYS A 185 2.83 -2.18 -2.31
CA LYS A 185 3.44 -0.89 -2.72
C LYS A 185 2.90 -0.37 -4.06
N SER A 186 2.65 -1.27 -5.00
CA SER A 186 2.11 -0.98 -6.35
C SER A 186 0.78 -0.22 -6.34
N VAL A 187 -0.06 -0.36 -5.29
CA VAL A 187 -1.30 0.43 -5.13
C VAL A 187 -0.95 1.92 -5.05
N PHE A 188 0.00 2.28 -4.20
CA PHE A 188 0.46 3.66 -4.02
C PHE A 188 1.22 4.18 -5.24
N ASP A 189 2.05 3.36 -5.88
CA ASP A 189 2.72 3.75 -7.13
C ASP A 189 1.69 4.05 -8.23
N SER A 190 0.55 3.33 -8.29
CA SER A 190 -0.53 3.64 -9.24
C SER A 190 -1.24 4.95 -8.95
N LEU A 191 -1.57 5.22 -7.67
CA LEU A 191 -2.19 6.47 -7.23
C LEU A 191 -1.27 7.66 -7.53
N VAL A 192 0.02 7.57 -7.14
CA VAL A 192 1.01 8.62 -7.42
C VAL A 192 1.27 8.80 -8.91
N SER A 193 1.00 7.80 -9.75
CA SER A 193 1.10 7.90 -11.21
C SER A 193 -0.21 8.35 -11.90
N GLY A 194 -1.25 8.67 -11.13
CA GLY A 194 -2.58 9.02 -11.64
C GLY A 194 -3.27 7.89 -12.42
N CYS A 195 -2.86 6.64 -12.18
CA CYS A 195 -3.51 5.46 -12.72
C CYS A 195 -4.58 4.98 -11.72
N ILE A 196 -5.79 4.71 -12.19
CA ILE A 196 -6.89 4.34 -11.29
C ILE A 196 -6.68 2.89 -10.85
N PRO A 197 -6.42 2.60 -9.56
CA PRO A 197 -6.27 1.23 -9.08
C PRO A 197 -7.58 0.45 -9.23
N VAL A 198 -7.46 -0.76 -9.77
CA VAL A 198 -8.51 -1.77 -9.79
C VAL A 198 -8.20 -2.77 -8.68
N LEU A 199 -9.01 -2.75 -7.63
CA LEU A 199 -8.84 -3.56 -6.43
C LEU A 199 -9.70 -4.82 -6.52
N PHE A 200 -9.15 -5.94 -6.06
CA PHE A 200 -9.81 -7.25 -6.12
C PHE A 200 -10.17 -7.83 -4.75
N ASP A 201 -9.76 -7.15 -3.69
CA ASP A 201 -10.04 -7.51 -2.31
C ASP A 201 -10.11 -6.21 -1.48
N PRO A 202 -11.20 -5.94 -0.73
CA PRO A 202 -11.32 -4.73 0.09
C PRO A 202 -10.17 -4.56 1.08
N PHE A 203 -9.60 -5.66 1.56
CA PHE A 203 -8.50 -5.68 2.51
C PHE A 203 -7.18 -5.16 1.91
N THR A 204 -7.11 -4.99 0.59
CA THR A 204 -5.99 -4.35 -0.12
C THR A 204 -5.82 -2.88 0.29
N ALA A 205 -6.92 -2.15 0.51
CA ALA A 205 -6.83 -0.70 0.77
C ALA A 205 -7.92 -0.16 1.70
N TYR A 206 -9.17 -0.60 1.54
CA TYR A 206 -10.35 0.01 2.18
C TYR A 206 -10.31 -0.07 3.70
N TYR A 207 -9.80 -1.18 4.21
CA TYR A 207 -9.66 -1.40 5.66
C TYR A 207 -8.28 -1.00 6.20
N GLN A 208 -7.37 -0.55 5.33
CA GLN A 208 -5.95 -0.41 5.66
C GLN A 208 -5.57 1.01 6.07
N TYR A 209 -6.04 2.03 5.35
CA TYR A 209 -5.46 3.39 5.44
C TYR A 209 -6.48 4.48 5.79
N PRO A 210 -7.16 4.40 6.96
CA PRO A 210 -8.24 5.33 7.30
C PRO A 210 -7.82 6.80 7.42
N TRP A 211 -6.53 7.07 7.64
CA TRP A 211 -6.00 8.44 7.73
C TRP A 211 -5.57 9.02 6.37
N HIS A 212 -5.41 8.18 5.34
CA HIS A 212 -4.78 8.57 4.08
C HIS A 212 -5.65 8.30 2.85
N LEU A 213 -6.66 7.44 2.96
CA LEU A 213 -7.61 7.16 1.89
C LEU A 213 -9.02 7.47 2.36
N PRO A 214 -9.88 8.03 1.48
CA PRO A 214 -11.23 8.39 1.84
C PRO A 214 -12.11 7.14 2.01
N GLU A 215 -13.12 7.27 2.89
CA GLU A 215 -14.15 6.25 3.08
C GLU A 215 -14.98 6.01 1.81
N ASP A 216 -15.21 7.04 1.00
CA ASP A 216 -15.79 6.88 -0.33
C ASP A 216 -14.74 6.37 -1.31
N HIS A 217 -14.67 5.04 -1.43
CA HIS A 217 -13.70 4.35 -2.26
C HIS A 217 -13.86 4.57 -3.77
N THR A 218 -15.05 4.98 -4.22
CA THR A 218 -15.34 5.24 -5.64
C THR A 218 -14.58 6.47 -6.17
N LYS A 219 -14.14 7.35 -5.26
CA LYS A 219 -13.35 8.55 -5.62
C LYS A 219 -11.97 8.24 -6.16
N PHE A 220 -11.42 7.06 -5.85
CA PHE A 220 -10.03 6.74 -6.19
C PHE A 220 -9.81 5.35 -6.78
N SER A 221 -10.82 4.48 -6.81
CA SER A 221 -10.61 3.09 -7.23
C SER A 221 -11.85 2.47 -7.88
N VAL A 222 -11.61 1.37 -8.59
CA VAL A 222 -12.66 0.48 -9.09
C VAL A 222 -12.53 -0.86 -8.36
N PHE A 223 -13.65 -1.39 -7.85
CA PHE A 223 -13.68 -2.70 -7.22
C PHE A 223 -14.25 -3.78 -8.15
N ILE A 224 -13.56 -4.91 -8.24
CA ILE A 224 -14.03 -6.12 -8.94
C ILE A 224 -13.69 -7.32 -8.07
N ASP A 225 -14.69 -8.03 -7.56
CA ASP A 225 -14.49 -9.14 -6.64
C ASP A 225 -13.60 -10.24 -7.26
N GLN A 226 -12.54 -10.65 -6.56
CA GLN A 226 -11.59 -11.66 -7.05
C GLN A 226 -12.26 -13.01 -7.33
N ASP A 227 -13.30 -13.40 -6.59
CA ASP A 227 -13.97 -14.68 -6.77
C ASP A 227 -14.89 -14.64 -7.99
N GLU A 228 -15.51 -13.50 -8.31
CA GLU A 228 -16.20 -13.32 -9.60
C GLU A 228 -15.24 -13.46 -10.78
N VAL A 229 -14.01 -12.94 -10.67
CA VAL A 229 -12.99 -13.07 -11.72
C VAL A 229 -12.53 -14.53 -11.84
N ARG A 230 -12.25 -15.21 -10.72
CA ARG A 230 -11.86 -16.63 -10.71
C ARG A 230 -12.93 -17.53 -11.30
N GLN A 231 -14.18 -17.26 -10.99
CA GLN A 231 -15.34 -18.01 -11.49
C GLN A 231 -15.75 -17.58 -12.92
N MET A 232 -14.98 -16.68 -13.56
CA MET A 232 -15.24 -16.15 -14.89
C MET A 232 -16.64 -15.51 -15.04
N LYS A 233 -17.21 -15.00 -13.95
CA LYS A 233 -18.51 -14.30 -13.94
C LYS A 233 -18.40 -12.86 -14.45
N VAL A 234 -17.19 -12.30 -14.45
CA VAL A 234 -16.94 -10.92 -14.88
C VAL A 234 -15.73 -10.87 -15.82
N ASN A 235 -15.89 -10.18 -16.95
CA ASN A 235 -14.76 -9.78 -17.79
C ASN A 235 -14.23 -8.42 -17.30
N VAL A 236 -13.04 -8.44 -16.69
CA VAL A 236 -12.39 -7.24 -16.12
C VAL A 236 -12.20 -6.15 -17.18
N ILE A 237 -11.73 -6.50 -18.38
CA ILE A 237 -11.42 -5.51 -19.41
C ILE A 237 -12.71 -4.87 -19.93
N GLU A 238 -13.75 -5.66 -20.20
CA GLU A 238 -15.06 -5.14 -20.64
C GLU A 238 -15.70 -4.23 -19.58
N LYS A 239 -15.67 -4.64 -18.30
CA LYS A 239 -16.18 -3.82 -17.20
C LYS A 239 -15.48 -2.47 -17.14
N LEU A 240 -14.15 -2.44 -17.31
CA LEU A 240 -13.37 -1.20 -17.31
C LEU A 240 -13.58 -0.37 -18.58
N MET A 241 -13.77 -1.01 -19.75
CA MET A 241 -14.13 -0.34 -21.00
C MET A 241 -15.43 0.45 -20.89
N ASN A 242 -16.40 -0.07 -20.13
CA ASN A 242 -17.72 0.56 -19.96
C ASN A 242 -17.71 1.79 -19.04
N ILE A 243 -16.64 2.01 -18.26
CA ILE A 243 -16.50 3.24 -17.45
C ILE A 243 -16.23 4.40 -18.39
N SER A 244 -17.02 5.48 -18.30
CA SER A 244 -16.88 6.60 -19.24
C SER A 244 -15.55 7.33 -19.11
N ARG A 245 -15.05 7.92 -20.20
CA ARG A 245 -13.83 8.74 -20.17
C ARG A 245 -13.91 9.89 -19.15
N LYS A 246 -15.08 10.53 -19.05
CA LYS A 246 -15.33 11.63 -18.10
C LYS A 246 -15.18 11.17 -16.66
N GLU A 247 -15.70 10.00 -16.33
CA GLU A 247 -15.56 9.41 -15.00
C GLU A 247 -14.10 9.10 -14.68
N ARG A 248 -13.37 8.47 -15.61
CA ARG A 248 -11.93 8.20 -15.47
C ARG A 248 -11.13 9.49 -15.24
N GLU A 249 -11.40 10.53 -16.01
CA GLU A 249 -10.74 11.83 -15.87
C GLU A 249 -11.04 12.49 -14.51
N ASN A 250 -12.29 12.41 -14.03
CA ASN A 250 -12.66 12.96 -12.72
C ASN A 250 -12.00 12.20 -11.56
N THR A 251 -12.05 10.86 -11.57
CA THR A 251 -11.38 10.02 -10.57
C THR A 251 -9.88 10.31 -10.54
N ARG A 252 -9.24 10.39 -11.72
CA ARG A 252 -7.81 10.74 -11.81
C ARG A 252 -7.49 12.12 -11.26
N ARG A 253 -8.31 13.13 -11.56
CA ARG A 253 -8.13 14.48 -11.02
C ARG A 253 -8.19 14.48 -9.51
N TYR A 254 -9.15 13.77 -8.92
CA TYR A 254 -9.23 13.59 -7.48
C TYR A 254 -7.97 12.91 -6.92
N ILE A 255 -7.54 11.79 -7.52
CA ILE A 255 -6.30 11.10 -7.12
C ILE A 255 -5.10 12.06 -7.14
N VAL A 256 -4.89 12.76 -8.25
CA VAL A 256 -3.67 13.56 -8.45
C VAL A 256 -3.66 14.84 -7.61
N TYR A 257 -4.79 15.54 -7.53
CA TYR A 257 -4.84 16.84 -6.84
C TYR A 257 -5.11 16.72 -5.34
N GLU A 258 -5.96 15.78 -4.93
CA GLU A 258 -6.40 15.65 -3.54
C GLU A 258 -5.60 14.58 -2.77
N LEU A 259 -5.42 13.38 -3.34
CA LEU A 259 -4.80 12.27 -2.60
C LEU A 259 -3.28 12.26 -2.68
N LEU A 260 -2.71 12.41 -3.88
CA LEU A 260 -1.29 12.21 -4.13
C LEU A 260 -0.37 12.96 -3.15
N PRO A 261 -0.59 14.26 -2.84
CA PRO A 261 0.27 14.96 -1.89
C PRO A 261 0.33 14.28 -0.53
N GLU A 262 -0.81 13.80 -0.02
CA GLU A 262 -0.97 13.17 1.29
C GLU A 262 -0.51 11.69 1.34
N LEU A 263 -0.07 11.15 0.20
CA LEU A 263 0.40 9.77 0.05
C LEU A 263 1.92 9.66 -0.14
N VAL A 264 2.59 10.73 -0.54
CA VAL A 264 4.05 10.74 -0.73
C VAL A 264 4.76 11.16 0.56
N PHE A 265 5.96 10.65 0.79
CA PHE A 265 6.83 11.13 1.86
C PHE A 265 7.83 12.10 1.26
N ALA A 266 7.87 13.33 1.76
CA ALA A 266 8.82 14.32 1.26
C ALA A 266 10.27 13.98 1.67
N ASP A 267 11.24 14.53 0.97
CA ASP A 267 12.65 14.42 1.38
C ASP A 267 12.82 15.00 2.80
N PRO A 268 13.63 14.40 3.69
CA PRO A 268 13.79 14.90 5.06
C PRO A 268 14.27 16.35 5.16
N ASN A 269 14.94 16.87 4.13
CA ASN A 269 15.40 18.26 4.06
C ASN A 269 14.44 19.17 3.28
N SER A 270 13.27 18.67 2.90
CA SER A 270 12.25 19.45 2.20
C SER A 270 11.57 20.46 3.12
N GLN A 271 11.04 21.51 2.52
CA GLN A 271 10.07 22.39 3.14
C GLN A 271 8.87 22.47 2.20
N LEU A 272 7.73 21.95 2.66
CA LEU A 272 6.46 22.02 1.96
C LEU A 272 5.57 22.99 2.74
N ASP A 273 5.20 24.11 2.12
CA ASP A 273 4.36 25.14 2.75
C ASP A 273 2.90 25.00 2.30
N LYS A 274 2.69 24.52 1.07
CA LYS A 274 1.36 24.42 0.45
C LYS A 274 0.72 23.04 0.62
N PHE A 275 1.54 21.99 0.60
CA PHE A 275 1.07 20.62 0.67
C PHE A 275 1.42 19.95 2.00
N ARG A 276 0.59 18.99 2.40
CA ARG A 276 0.88 18.08 3.50
C ARG A 276 1.27 16.73 2.91
N ASP A 277 2.41 16.23 3.34
CA ASP A 277 2.89 14.90 2.96
C ASP A 277 2.34 13.81 3.89
N ALA A 278 2.59 12.54 3.56
CA ALA A 278 2.13 11.40 4.34
C ALA A 278 2.66 11.42 5.79
N PHE A 279 3.88 11.92 6.02
CA PHE A 279 4.41 12.08 7.37
C PHE A 279 3.57 13.09 8.17
N SER A 280 3.35 14.27 7.60
CA SER A 280 2.58 15.34 8.23
C SER A 280 1.15 14.91 8.55
N VAL A 281 0.48 14.23 7.62
CA VAL A 281 -0.86 13.67 7.84
C VAL A 281 -0.86 12.67 9.01
N THR A 282 0.11 11.77 9.04
CA THR A 282 0.22 10.75 10.11
C THR A 282 0.43 11.40 11.48
N ILE A 283 1.37 12.34 11.59
CA ILE A 283 1.72 13.00 12.85
C ILE A 283 0.56 13.86 13.36
N ASN A 284 -0.13 14.59 12.48
CA ASN A 284 -1.28 15.39 12.86
C ASN A 284 -2.43 14.53 13.40
N ASN A 285 -2.73 13.40 12.75
CA ASN A 285 -3.74 12.45 13.24
C ASN A 285 -3.33 11.79 14.56
N LEU A 286 -2.03 11.53 14.78
CA LEU A 286 -1.54 11.06 16.07
C LEU A 286 -1.78 12.08 17.18
N PHE A 287 -1.45 13.35 16.95
CA PHE A 287 -1.70 14.40 17.93
C PHE A 287 -3.19 14.59 18.22
N GLU A 288 -4.04 14.59 17.18
CA GLU A 288 -5.49 14.67 17.36
C GLU A 288 -6.01 13.50 18.19
N ARG A 289 -5.55 12.27 17.91
CA ARG A 289 -5.94 11.09 18.68
C ARG A 289 -5.50 11.21 20.15
N VAL A 290 -4.28 11.65 20.41
CA VAL A 290 -3.76 11.82 21.77
C VAL A 290 -4.55 12.90 22.52
N SER A 291 -4.91 14.00 21.87
CA SER A 291 -5.71 15.07 22.50
C SER A 291 -7.13 14.66 22.90
N LYS A 292 -7.64 13.54 22.37
CA LYS A 292 -8.95 12.97 22.70
C LYS A 292 -8.89 11.86 23.75
N LEU A 293 -7.69 11.50 24.21
CA LEU A 293 -7.47 10.47 25.25
C LEU A 293 -7.38 11.05 26.66
N ASP A 294 -7.35 12.39 26.79
CA ASP A 294 -7.53 13.14 28.04
C ASP A 294 -9.02 13.38 28.33
#